data_AF-A0A3D2FYX5-F1
#
_entry.id   AF-A0A3D2FYX5-F1
#
_cell.length_a   1.000
_cell.length_b   1.000
_cell.length_c   1.000
_cell.angle_alpha   90.00
_cell.angle_beta   90.00
_cell.angle_gamma   90.00
#
_symmetry.space_group_name_H-M   'P 1'
#
loop_
_entity.id
_entity.type
_entity.pdbx_description
1 polymer ?
#
loop_
_entity_poly.entity_id
_entity_poly.type
_entity_poly.pdbx_seq_one_letter_code
_entity_poly.pdbx_strand_id
1 'polypeptide(L)'
;MGFIPETTCRRCGQKYSGLRNRCPNCGTPRQNQPNRVPHTTASATPNTAASRRAGADIRWQLIFGGILLVAVILAVVVLIAGGGKDSGPSSGNRPSVTNNPGSQIVYSAADLPTPSPSPIPTPEASPTPVIESMAIAFLNKNVKEHSLTLTNAGEITIDLDLNVFPSSDDLPVTWSSSNEKILTVDDRGVVTVVGASPNITVHAVIVAECGGLQDYVTIYVPAYQAAYLTQNLYDPETYEQDNLEWDSIIYAKPSAKPG
;
A
#
# COMPACT_ATOMS: atom_id res chain seq x y z
N MET A 1 -34.48 -21.45 -45.43
CA MET A 1 -34.02 -20.75 -46.65
C MET A 1 -32.58 -20.34 -46.42
N GLY A 2 -31.61 -21.00 -47.06
CA GLY A 2 -30.19 -20.74 -46.85
C GLY A 2 -29.76 -19.45 -47.53
N PHE A 3 -29.39 -18.43 -46.76
CA PHE A 3 -28.85 -17.19 -47.30
C PHE A 3 -27.42 -17.47 -47.78
N ILE A 4 -27.20 -17.49 -49.08
CA ILE A 4 -25.85 -17.56 -49.65
C ILE A 4 -25.21 -16.19 -49.42
N PRO A 5 -24.09 -16.09 -48.68
CA PRO A 5 -23.47 -14.80 -48.42
C PRO A 5 -22.92 -14.23 -49.73
N GLU A 6 -23.22 -12.96 -50.01
CA GLU A 6 -22.64 -12.21 -51.13
C GLU A 6 -21.50 -11.32 -50.64
N THR A 7 -20.46 -11.17 -51.47
CA THR A 7 -19.32 -10.28 -51.20
C THR A 7 -19.04 -9.42 -52.43
N THR A 8 -18.66 -8.17 -52.22
CA THR A 8 -18.30 -7.24 -53.30
C THR A 8 -16.81 -7.32 -53.61
N CYS A 9 -16.45 -7.39 -54.89
CA CYS A 9 -15.05 -7.35 -55.31
C CYS A 9 -14.45 -5.96 -55.13
N ARG A 10 -13.31 -5.85 -54.44
CA ARG A 10 -12.61 -4.56 -54.25
C ARG A 10 -12.03 -3.96 -55.53
N ARG A 11 -11.74 -4.78 -56.55
CA ARG A 11 -11.11 -4.29 -57.79
C ARG A 11 -12.12 -3.86 -58.85
N CYS A 12 -13.20 -4.63 -59.05
CA CYS A 12 -14.20 -4.34 -60.08
C CYS A 12 -15.57 -3.92 -59.52
N GLY A 13 -15.77 -3.91 -58.20
CA GLY A 13 -17.01 -3.46 -57.56
C GLY A 13 -18.21 -4.40 -57.71
N GLN A 14 -18.07 -5.51 -58.41
CA GLN A 14 -19.18 -6.45 -58.66
C GLN A 14 -19.44 -7.37 -57.46
N LYS A 15 -20.72 -7.64 -57.17
CA LYS A 15 -21.14 -8.61 -56.15
C LYS A 15 -21.04 -10.03 -56.70
N TYR A 16 -20.55 -10.95 -55.88
CA TYR A 16 -20.49 -12.37 -56.21
C TYR A 16 -20.63 -13.23 -54.96
N SER A 17 -20.97 -14.51 -55.15
CA SER A 17 -21.11 -15.45 -54.03
C SER A 17 -19.82 -15.60 -53.24
N GLY A 18 -19.90 -15.43 -51.92
CA GLY A 18 -18.80 -15.55 -50.96
C GLY A 18 -18.22 -16.96 -50.82
N LEU A 19 -18.84 -17.97 -51.46
CA LEU A 19 -18.31 -19.33 -51.57
C LEU A 19 -17.10 -19.42 -52.52
N ARG A 20 -16.83 -18.39 -53.33
CA ARG A 20 -15.74 -18.38 -54.32
C ARG A 20 -14.54 -17.58 -53.81
N ASN A 21 -13.35 -18.18 -53.87
CA ASN A 21 -12.10 -17.58 -53.40
C ASN A 21 -11.47 -16.58 -54.39
N ARG A 22 -12.01 -16.48 -55.61
CA ARG A 22 -11.56 -15.53 -56.64
C ARG A 22 -12.78 -14.86 -57.26
N CYS A 23 -12.64 -13.58 -57.61
CA CYS A 23 -13.68 -12.88 -58.34
C CYS A 23 -13.84 -13.51 -59.74
N PRO A 24 -15.06 -13.92 -60.15
CA PRO A 24 -15.27 -14.54 -61.46
C PRO A 24 -15.05 -13.57 -62.62
N ASN A 25 -15.14 -12.26 -62.38
CA ASN A 25 -15.08 -11.26 -63.44
C ASN A 25 -13.66 -10.72 -63.68
N CYS A 26 -12.86 -10.54 -62.62
CA CYS A 26 -11.50 -9.98 -62.73
C CYS A 26 -10.38 -10.89 -62.20
N GLY A 27 -10.70 -12.13 -61.81
CA GLY A 27 -9.74 -13.16 -61.39
C GLY A 27 -8.98 -12.88 -60.10
N THR A 28 -9.19 -11.73 -59.47
CA THR A 28 -8.44 -11.32 -58.28
C THR A 28 -8.80 -12.23 -57.09
N PRO A 29 -7.80 -12.80 -56.40
CA PRO A 29 -8.04 -13.58 -55.21
C PRO A 29 -8.67 -12.71 -54.14
N ARG A 30 -9.64 -13.28 -53.42
CA ARG A 30 -10.23 -12.67 -52.24
C ARG A 30 -9.13 -12.63 -51.17
N GLN A 31 -8.55 -11.45 -50.94
CA GLN A 31 -7.74 -11.26 -49.74
C GLN A 31 -8.70 -11.29 -48.55
N ASN A 32 -8.63 -12.34 -47.75
CA ASN A 32 -9.14 -12.29 -46.39
C ASN A 32 -8.42 -11.12 -45.74
N GLN A 33 -9.17 -10.08 -45.37
CA GLN A 33 -8.62 -8.99 -44.61
C GLN A 33 -8.02 -9.64 -43.35
N PRO A 34 -6.70 -9.59 -43.13
CA PRO A 34 -6.19 -9.98 -41.84
C PRO A 34 -6.96 -9.10 -40.87
N ASN A 35 -7.58 -9.72 -39.88
CA ASN A 35 -8.18 -9.00 -38.78
C ASN A 35 -7.01 -8.29 -38.06
N ARG A 36 -6.52 -7.17 -38.62
CA ARG A 36 -5.67 -6.23 -37.92
C ARG A 36 -6.60 -5.58 -36.92
N VAL A 37 -6.84 -6.30 -35.83
CA VAL A 37 -7.00 -5.65 -34.54
C VAL A 37 -5.91 -4.57 -34.47
N PRO A 38 -6.26 -3.30 -34.21
CA PRO A 38 -5.23 -2.29 -33.97
C PRO A 38 -4.33 -2.89 -32.90
N HIS A 39 -3.04 -3.05 -33.22
CA HIS A 39 -2.10 -3.50 -32.22
C HIS A 39 -2.22 -2.51 -31.08
N THR A 40 -2.63 -3.01 -29.92
CA THR A 40 -2.56 -2.27 -28.67
C THR A 40 -1.16 -1.68 -28.62
N THR A 41 -1.06 -0.37 -28.48
CA THR A 41 0.22 0.29 -28.20
C THR A 41 0.91 -0.47 -27.07
N ALA A 42 2.24 -0.55 -27.10
CA ALA A 42 3.02 -1.40 -26.19
C ALA A 42 2.77 -1.13 -24.68
N SER A 43 1.99 -0.10 -24.33
CA SER A 43 1.48 0.19 -22.99
C SER A 43 0.30 -0.68 -22.53
N ALA A 44 -0.43 -1.33 -23.45
CA ALA A 44 -1.60 -2.15 -23.14
C ALA A 44 -1.32 -3.67 -23.16
N THR A 45 -0.09 -4.08 -23.42
CA THR A 45 0.36 -5.47 -23.23
C THR A 45 0.94 -5.67 -21.83
N PRO A 46 0.42 -6.63 -21.02
CA PRO A 46 1.03 -6.98 -19.75
C PRO A 46 2.47 -7.42 -19.95
N ASN A 47 3.38 -7.01 -19.06
CA ASN A 47 4.79 -7.39 -19.00
C ASN A 47 5.79 -6.69 -19.95
N THR A 48 5.44 -5.58 -20.59
CA THR A 48 6.42 -4.75 -21.31
C THR A 48 6.99 -3.64 -20.42
N ALA A 49 8.20 -3.18 -20.72
CA ALA A 49 8.82 -2.07 -19.98
C ALA A 49 8.04 -0.74 -20.09
N ALA A 50 7.16 -0.61 -21.09
CA ALA A 50 6.27 0.53 -21.25
C ALA A 50 5.04 0.45 -20.33
N SER A 51 4.43 -0.73 -20.15
CA SER A 51 3.32 -0.93 -19.20
C SER A 51 3.77 -0.85 -17.74
N ARG A 52 5.02 -1.23 -17.43
CA ARG A 52 5.62 -1.05 -16.09
C ARG A 52 5.82 0.42 -15.69
N ARG A 53 6.05 1.32 -16.65
CA ARG A 53 6.20 2.76 -16.37
C ARG A 53 4.85 3.48 -16.26
N ALA A 54 3.88 3.12 -17.10
CA ALA A 54 2.53 3.70 -17.03
C ALA A 54 1.76 3.37 -15.75
N GLY A 55 2.06 2.23 -15.09
CA GLY A 55 1.41 1.82 -13.84
C GLY A 55 1.94 2.49 -12.57
N ALA A 56 3.12 3.12 -12.60
CA ALA A 56 3.68 3.80 -11.44
C ALA A 56 3.01 5.17 -11.20
N ASP A 57 2.71 5.89 -12.28
CA ASP A 57 2.19 7.26 -12.20
C ASP A 57 0.72 7.32 -11.77
N ILE A 58 -0.10 6.35 -12.18
CA ILE A 58 -1.53 6.30 -11.81
C ILE A 58 -1.70 5.99 -10.32
N ARG A 59 -0.80 5.18 -9.74
CA ARG A 59 -0.83 4.81 -8.31
C ARG A 59 -0.56 6.01 -7.41
N TRP A 60 0.45 6.82 -7.74
CA TRP A 60 0.71 8.07 -7.01
C TRP A 60 -0.38 9.12 -7.22
N GLN A 61 -0.93 9.21 -8.44
CA GLN A 61 -2.00 10.18 -8.74
C GLN A 61 -3.30 9.89 -7.97
N LEU A 62 -3.63 8.61 -7.73
CA LEU A 62 -4.76 8.22 -6.88
C LEU A 62 -4.50 8.48 -5.39
N ILE A 63 -3.26 8.35 -4.92
CA ILE A 63 -2.88 8.67 -3.53
C ILE A 63 -2.99 10.18 -3.28
N PHE A 64 -2.39 11.02 -4.14
CA PHE A 64 -2.49 12.47 -4.00
C PHE A 64 -3.93 12.97 -4.17
N GLY A 65 -4.70 12.37 -5.09
CA GLY A 65 -6.12 12.67 -5.27
C GLY A 65 -6.97 12.30 -4.05
N GLY A 66 -6.73 11.13 -3.46
CA GLY A 66 -7.41 10.67 -2.24
C GLY A 66 -7.11 11.56 -1.03
N ILE A 67 -5.84 11.93 -0.84
CA ILE A 67 -5.42 12.83 0.25
C ILE A 67 -6.08 14.21 0.10
N LEU A 68 -6.11 14.79 -1.11
CA LEU A 68 -6.79 16.06 -1.35
C LEU A 68 -8.29 15.99 -1.08
N LEU A 69 -8.94 14.89 -1.46
CA LEU A 69 -10.37 14.67 -1.21
C LEU A 69 -10.66 14.61 0.29
N VAL A 70 -9.87 13.86 1.06
CA VAL A 70 -10.00 13.77 2.52
C VAL A 70 -9.76 15.14 3.19
N ALA A 71 -8.77 15.92 2.74
CA ALA A 71 -8.51 17.25 3.28
C ALA A 71 -9.68 18.22 3.06
N VAL A 72 -10.32 18.18 1.88
CA VAL A 72 -11.51 18.99 1.59
C VAL A 72 -12.70 18.57 2.44
N ILE A 73 -12.93 17.27 2.62
CA ILE A 73 -14.00 16.77 3.50
C ILE A 73 -13.77 17.25 4.94
N LEU A 74 -12.55 17.14 5.46
CA LEU A 74 -12.22 17.61 6.80
C LEU A 74 -12.45 19.13 6.93
N ALA A 75 -12.05 19.94 5.93
CA ALA A 75 -12.30 21.37 5.95
C ALA A 75 -13.79 21.71 5.99
N VAL A 76 -14.63 20.99 5.23
CA VAL A 76 -16.09 21.17 5.26
C VAL A 76 -16.68 20.75 6.60
N VAL A 77 -16.22 19.63 7.18
CA VAL A 77 -16.65 19.19 8.52
C VAL A 77 -16.25 20.20 9.59
N VAL A 78 -15.06 20.79 9.51
CA VAL A 78 -14.65 21.88 10.43
C VAL A 78 -15.50 23.13 10.21
N LEU A 79 -15.92 23.45 9.00
CA LEU A 79 -16.84 24.56 8.76
C LEU A 79 -18.26 24.30 9.29
N ILE A 80 -18.72 23.05 9.27
CA ILE A 80 -20.04 22.65 9.80
C ILE A 80 -20.00 22.50 11.33
N ALA A 81 -18.89 22.01 11.89
CA ALA A 81 -18.71 21.78 13.33
C ALA A 81 -18.12 22.99 14.09
N GLY A 82 -17.48 23.93 13.38
CA GLY A 82 -16.78 25.10 13.93
C GLY A 82 -17.62 26.37 13.99
N GLY A 83 -18.95 26.26 14.06
CA GLY A 83 -19.83 27.40 14.33
C GLY A 83 -19.73 27.86 15.78
N GLY A 84 -18.67 28.60 16.13
CA GLY A 84 -18.63 29.34 17.39
C GLY A 84 -17.23 29.64 17.93
N LYS A 85 -16.53 30.62 17.35
CA LYS A 85 -15.93 31.67 18.18
C LYS A 85 -15.56 32.90 17.37
N ASP A 86 -16.09 34.00 17.88
CA ASP A 86 -16.07 35.33 17.32
C ASP A 86 -14.67 35.94 17.45
N SER A 87 -14.19 36.57 16.39
CA SER A 87 -13.18 37.62 16.46
C SER A 87 -13.29 38.46 15.20
N GLY A 88 -14.17 39.45 15.27
CA GLY A 88 -14.40 40.42 14.21
C GLY A 88 -13.15 41.26 13.88
N PRO A 89 -13.08 41.81 12.66
CA PRO A 89 -11.93 42.54 12.16
C PRO A 89 -12.05 44.03 12.52
N SER A 90 -10.92 44.69 12.75
CA SER A 90 -10.86 46.14 12.56
C SER A 90 -9.60 46.55 11.83
N SER A 91 -9.87 47.04 10.63
CA SER A 91 -9.08 47.87 9.74
C SER A 91 -8.39 49.05 10.44
N GLY A 92 -7.21 49.44 9.95
CA GLY A 92 -6.59 50.71 10.32
C GLY A 92 -5.25 50.97 9.63
N ASN A 93 -5.33 51.46 8.40
CA ASN A 93 -4.29 52.06 7.54
C ASN A 93 -2.99 52.64 8.15
N ARG A 94 -1.90 52.32 7.44
CA ARG A 94 -0.75 53.13 6.93
C ARG A 94 -0.04 54.23 7.79
N PRO A 95 1.24 54.50 7.48
CA PRO A 95 2.22 55.17 8.33
C PRO A 95 2.43 56.65 7.97
N SER A 96 3.11 57.40 8.86
CA SER A 96 3.94 58.55 8.44
C SER A 96 4.93 58.98 9.51
N VAL A 97 6.20 58.98 9.10
CA VAL A 97 7.37 59.65 9.69
C VAL A 97 7.11 61.15 9.84
N THR A 98 7.49 61.79 10.96
CA THR A 98 8.23 63.07 10.91
C THR A 98 8.95 63.40 12.21
N ASN A 99 10.12 64.00 12.02
CA ASN A 99 11.16 64.41 12.96
C ASN A 99 10.71 65.52 13.93
N ASN A 100 11.36 65.59 15.10
CA ASN A 100 11.72 66.87 15.70
C ASN A 100 13.01 66.73 16.54
N PRO A 101 14.00 67.65 16.42
CA PRO A 101 15.26 67.59 17.13
C PRO A 101 15.22 68.42 18.41
N GLY A 102 16.10 68.12 19.37
CA GLY A 102 16.44 69.09 20.40
C GLY A 102 16.89 68.52 21.74
N SER A 103 18.19 68.70 22.00
CA SER A 103 18.79 69.01 23.31
C SER A 103 18.89 67.87 24.34
N GLN A 104 19.88 67.83 25.24
CA GLN A 104 21.27 68.28 25.33
C GLN A 104 21.76 67.68 26.67
N ILE A 105 22.96 67.08 26.66
CA ILE A 105 23.91 66.91 27.77
C ILE A 105 23.50 65.98 28.94
N VAL A 106 24.36 65.00 29.26
CA VAL A 106 25.22 64.92 30.46
C VAL A 106 25.92 63.56 30.45
N TYR A 107 27.25 63.58 30.38
CA TYR A 107 28.07 62.40 30.68
C TYR A 107 28.08 62.16 32.19
N SER A 108 27.83 60.93 32.62
CA SER A 108 28.24 60.43 33.93
C SER A 108 28.83 59.04 33.75
N ALA A 109 30.12 58.95 34.04
CA ALA A 109 30.89 57.72 34.03
C ALA A 109 30.67 56.98 35.35
N ALA A 110 29.81 55.97 35.33
CA ALA A 110 29.79 54.87 36.26
C ALA A 110 28.88 53.81 35.65
N ASP A 111 29.45 52.75 35.10
CA ASP A 111 28.94 51.38 35.27
C ASP A 111 29.87 50.42 34.51
N LEU A 112 30.65 49.71 35.31
CA LEU A 112 31.51 48.60 34.91
C LEU A 112 30.58 47.42 34.52
N PRO A 113 30.74 46.77 33.35
CA PRO A 113 29.91 45.61 33.01
C PRO A 113 30.25 44.47 33.98
N THR A 114 29.27 44.10 34.80
CA THR A 114 29.28 42.87 35.59
C THR A 114 29.25 41.69 34.61
N PRO A 115 30.12 40.67 34.74
CA PRO A 115 30.08 39.52 33.84
C PRO A 115 28.74 38.78 33.99
N SER A 116 28.00 38.67 32.89
CA SER A 116 26.80 37.86 32.79
C SER A 116 27.14 36.40 33.14
N PRO A 117 26.30 35.69 33.94
CA PRO A 117 26.49 34.26 34.14
C PRO A 117 26.38 33.53 32.79
N SER A 118 27.30 32.60 32.55
CA SER A 118 27.29 31.75 31.36
C SER A 118 25.98 30.96 31.26
N PRO A 119 25.47 30.69 30.05
CA PRO A 119 24.25 29.91 29.88
C PRO A 119 24.42 28.52 30.50
N ILE A 120 23.45 28.13 31.34
CA ILE A 120 23.31 26.75 31.83
C ILE A 120 23.14 25.85 30.59
N PRO A 121 23.91 24.77 30.44
CA PRO A 121 23.73 23.85 29.33
C PRO A 121 22.32 23.26 29.39
N THR A 122 21.52 23.50 28.35
CA THR A 122 20.26 22.80 28.10
C THR A 122 20.56 21.30 28.14
N PRO A 123 19.80 20.47 28.89
CA PRO A 123 20.00 19.03 28.89
C PRO A 123 19.92 18.52 27.44
N GLU A 124 21.02 17.93 27.00
CA GLU A 124 21.16 17.30 25.69
C GLU A 124 20.07 16.23 25.58
N ALA A 125 19.25 16.32 24.52
CA ALA A 125 18.17 15.36 24.29
C ALA A 125 18.76 13.94 24.29
N SER A 126 18.29 13.12 25.21
CA SER A 126 18.63 11.68 25.25
C SER A 126 18.31 11.07 23.89
N PRO A 127 19.26 10.36 23.24
CA PRO A 127 19.03 9.81 21.91
C PRO A 127 17.92 8.77 22.00
N THR A 128 16.80 9.01 21.31
CA THR A 128 15.75 7.99 21.11
C THR A 128 16.41 6.78 20.43
N PRO A 129 16.27 5.55 20.95
CA PRO A 129 16.83 4.38 20.30
C PRO A 129 16.19 4.22 18.92
N VAL A 130 17.00 4.23 17.86
CA VAL A 130 16.55 4.02 16.49
C VAL A 130 16.84 2.56 16.13
N ILE A 131 15.80 1.76 15.92
CA ILE A 131 15.96 0.41 15.35
C ILE A 131 16.44 0.56 13.90
N GLU A 132 17.47 -0.19 13.51
CA GLU A 132 18.01 -0.19 12.14
C GLU A 132 17.37 -1.26 11.26
N SER A 133 17.08 -2.43 11.83
CA SER A 133 16.45 -3.53 11.09
C SER A 133 15.65 -4.46 12.00
N MET A 134 14.69 -5.16 11.41
CA MET A 134 14.00 -6.25 12.09
C MET A 134 13.60 -7.36 11.11
N ALA A 135 13.45 -8.57 11.63
CA ALA A 135 13.01 -9.74 10.87
C ALA A 135 12.23 -10.72 11.76
N ILE A 136 11.09 -11.20 11.27
CA ILE A 136 10.35 -12.31 11.88
C ILE A 136 11.19 -13.58 11.74
N ALA A 137 11.29 -14.33 12.84
CA ALA A 137 11.99 -15.59 12.93
C ALA A 137 11.06 -16.72 13.38
N PHE A 138 11.36 -17.92 12.90
CA PHE A 138 10.71 -19.15 13.30
C PHE A 138 11.79 -20.18 13.63
N LEU A 139 11.68 -20.82 14.79
CA LEU A 139 12.68 -21.79 15.29
C LEU A 139 14.10 -21.23 15.28
N ASN A 140 14.28 -20.01 15.82
CA ASN A 140 15.55 -19.27 15.88
C ASN A 140 16.17 -18.93 14.50
N LYS A 141 15.38 -18.93 13.43
CA LYS A 141 15.85 -18.57 12.08
C LYS A 141 14.94 -17.55 11.45
N ASN A 142 15.51 -16.47 10.92
CA ASN A 142 14.76 -15.50 10.12
C ASN A 142 14.01 -16.21 8.99
N VAL A 143 12.73 -15.89 8.85
CA VAL A 143 11.88 -16.46 7.82
C VAL A 143 12.39 -15.98 6.47
N LYS A 144 12.86 -16.92 5.65
CA LYS A 144 13.28 -16.62 4.29
C LYS A 144 12.04 -16.54 3.42
N GLU A 145 12.02 -15.57 2.50
CA GLU A 145 10.93 -15.40 1.52
C GLU A 145 9.57 -15.02 2.11
N HIS A 146 9.52 -14.62 3.38
CA HIS A 146 8.30 -14.11 4.05
C HIS A 146 7.15 -15.12 3.96
N SER A 147 7.45 -16.42 3.94
CA SER A 147 6.43 -17.46 3.90
C SER A 147 6.79 -18.66 4.75
N LEU A 148 5.76 -19.26 5.34
CA LEU A 148 5.83 -20.51 6.09
C LEU A 148 4.67 -21.40 5.63
N THR A 149 4.90 -22.70 5.60
CA THR A 149 3.83 -23.68 5.36
C THR A 149 3.84 -24.65 6.51
N LEU A 150 2.68 -24.88 7.12
CA LEU A 150 2.54 -25.94 8.11
C LEU A 150 2.81 -27.28 7.42
N THR A 151 3.73 -28.07 7.96
CA THR A 151 4.12 -29.38 7.39
C THR A 151 3.75 -30.55 8.29
N ASN A 152 3.64 -30.33 9.61
CA ASN A 152 3.27 -31.36 10.55
C ASN A 152 1.77 -31.36 10.79
N ALA A 153 1.13 -32.52 10.57
CA ALA A 153 -0.27 -32.71 10.84
C ALA A 153 -0.57 -32.57 12.34
N GLY A 154 -1.58 -31.77 12.70
CA GLY A 154 -1.94 -31.48 14.08
C GLY A 154 -1.11 -30.37 14.75
N GLU A 155 -0.12 -29.81 14.06
CA GLU A 155 0.52 -28.57 14.50
C GLU A 155 -0.41 -27.39 14.20
N ILE A 156 -1.05 -26.89 15.27
CA ILE A 156 -2.02 -25.79 15.22
C ILE A 156 -1.51 -24.51 15.91
N THR A 157 -0.28 -24.52 16.39
CA THR A 157 0.37 -23.38 17.05
C THR A 157 1.78 -23.22 16.51
N ILE A 158 2.16 -21.98 16.18
CA ILE A 158 3.48 -21.60 15.67
C ILE A 158 3.98 -20.48 16.57
N ASP A 159 5.18 -20.64 17.15
CA ASP A 159 5.83 -19.60 17.93
C ASP A 159 6.71 -18.75 17.01
N LEU A 160 6.37 -17.47 16.83
CA LEU A 160 7.16 -16.53 16.03
C LEU A 160 7.96 -15.61 16.94
N ASP A 161 9.26 -15.52 16.67
CA ASP A 161 10.15 -14.56 17.31
C ASP A 161 10.31 -13.31 16.42
N LEU A 162 10.69 -12.19 17.03
CA LEU A 162 11.10 -10.99 16.30
C LEU A 162 12.55 -10.64 16.62
N ASN A 163 13.42 -10.75 15.61
CA ASN A 163 14.81 -10.34 15.72
C ASN A 163 14.94 -8.86 15.37
N VAL A 164 15.31 -8.03 16.35
CA VAL A 164 15.46 -6.58 16.23
C VAL A 164 16.93 -6.19 16.41
N PHE A 165 17.44 -5.30 15.56
CA PHE A 165 18.80 -4.77 15.66
C PHE A 165 18.84 -3.23 15.58
N PRO A 166 19.55 -2.56 16.51
CA PRO A 166 20.08 -3.11 17.76
C PRO A 166 18.95 -3.64 18.65
N SER A 167 19.23 -4.65 19.48
CA SER A 167 18.23 -5.19 20.41
C SER A 167 17.75 -4.08 21.34
N SER A 168 16.44 -3.90 21.46
CA SER A 168 15.81 -2.91 22.33
C SER A 168 14.67 -3.56 23.08
N ASP A 169 14.77 -3.60 24.40
CA ASP A 169 13.72 -4.14 25.28
C ASP A 169 12.64 -3.09 25.61
N ASP A 170 12.90 -1.83 25.28
CA ASP A 170 12.02 -0.69 25.56
C ASP A 170 10.95 -0.46 24.49
N LEU A 171 11.01 -1.21 23.37
CA LEU A 171 10.13 -1.03 22.23
C LEU A 171 9.09 -2.15 22.18
N PRO A 172 7.78 -1.82 22.31
CA PRO A 172 6.74 -2.83 22.24
C PRO A 172 6.62 -3.36 20.82
N VAL A 173 6.45 -4.68 20.72
CA VAL A 173 6.11 -5.36 19.46
C VAL A 173 4.60 -5.48 19.36
N THR A 174 4.04 -5.06 18.23
CA THR A 174 2.62 -5.25 17.92
C THR A 174 2.48 -6.31 16.85
N TRP A 175 1.71 -7.36 17.15
CA TRP A 175 1.38 -8.42 16.20
C TRP A 175 -0.05 -8.26 15.69
N SER A 176 -0.28 -8.60 14.42
CA SER A 176 -1.63 -8.64 13.84
C SER A 176 -1.75 -9.72 12.76
N SER A 177 -2.97 -10.19 12.52
CA SER A 177 -3.30 -11.13 11.46
C SER A 177 -4.19 -10.47 10.42
N SER A 178 -3.93 -10.75 9.14
CA SER A 178 -4.80 -10.32 8.05
C SER A 178 -6.15 -11.04 8.05
N ASN A 179 -6.25 -12.20 8.71
CA ASN A 179 -7.48 -12.97 8.79
C ASN A 179 -7.53 -13.86 10.05
N GLU A 180 -8.18 -13.36 11.10
CA GLU A 180 -8.38 -14.06 12.37
C GLU A 180 -9.28 -15.31 12.27
N LYS A 181 -10.05 -15.49 11.18
CA LYS A 181 -10.79 -16.73 10.95
C LYS A 181 -9.88 -17.90 10.55
N ILE A 182 -8.69 -17.61 10.01
CA ILE A 182 -7.69 -18.60 9.61
C ILE A 182 -6.61 -18.72 10.68
N LEU A 183 -5.99 -17.59 11.04
CA LEU A 183 -4.86 -17.53 11.97
C LEU A 183 -5.06 -16.35 12.93
N THR A 184 -4.93 -16.61 14.22
CA THR A 184 -4.84 -15.56 15.25
C THR A 184 -3.40 -15.48 15.74
N VAL A 185 -2.98 -14.33 16.24
CA VAL A 185 -1.66 -14.15 16.86
C VAL A 185 -1.85 -13.44 18.19
N ASP A 186 -1.19 -13.92 19.24
CA ASP A 186 -1.20 -13.26 20.55
C ASP A 186 -0.14 -12.15 20.63
N ASP A 187 -0.13 -11.43 21.75
CA ASP A 187 0.81 -10.34 22.03
C ASP A 187 2.28 -10.80 22.14
N ARG A 188 2.51 -12.11 22.29
CA ARG A 188 3.83 -12.72 22.37
C ARG A 188 4.33 -13.24 21.03
N GLY A 189 3.53 -13.18 19.96
CA GLY A 189 3.87 -13.74 18.65
C GLY A 189 3.49 -15.20 18.46
N VAL A 190 2.70 -15.79 19.37
CA VAL A 190 2.19 -17.15 19.22
C VAL A 190 1.00 -17.14 18.27
N VAL A 191 1.19 -17.70 17.09
CA VAL A 191 0.16 -17.84 16.06
C VAL A 191 -0.61 -19.13 16.27
N THR A 192 -1.93 -19.05 16.35
CA THR A 192 -2.84 -20.20 16.47
C THR A 192 -3.70 -20.35 15.22
N VAL A 193 -3.75 -21.56 14.68
CA VAL A 193 -4.64 -21.93 13.58
C VAL A 193 -6.06 -22.06 14.10
N VAL A 194 -6.94 -21.20 13.62
CA VAL A 194 -8.36 -21.18 13.98
C VAL A 194 -9.18 -21.91 12.92
N GLY A 195 -8.80 -21.80 11.66
CA GLY A 195 -9.59 -22.35 10.55
C GLY A 195 -8.73 -22.89 9.41
N ALA A 196 -9.19 -24.00 8.85
CA ALA A 196 -8.65 -24.61 7.63
C ALA A 196 -9.79 -25.07 6.72
N SER A 197 -9.47 -25.34 5.46
CA SER A 197 -10.41 -25.93 4.48
C SER A 197 -9.99 -27.38 4.18
N PRO A 198 -10.90 -28.35 4.06
CA PRO A 198 -10.55 -29.76 3.89
C PRO A 198 -10.11 -30.11 2.47
N ASN A 199 -10.30 -29.19 1.51
CA ASN A 199 -10.10 -29.44 0.09
C ASN A 199 -8.92 -28.66 -0.52
N ILE A 200 -8.45 -27.61 0.14
CA ILE A 200 -7.53 -26.61 -0.41
C ILE A 200 -6.68 -25.99 0.68
N THR A 201 -5.53 -25.46 0.28
CA THR A 201 -4.65 -24.70 1.17
C THR A 201 -5.19 -23.28 1.31
N VAL A 202 -5.39 -22.84 2.56
CA VAL A 202 -5.75 -21.45 2.90
C VAL A 202 -4.54 -20.74 3.49
N HIS A 203 -4.55 -19.42 3.57
CA HIS A 203 -3.43 -18.66 4.11
C HIS A 203 -3.89 -17.37 4.79
N ALA A 204 -3.08 -16.86 5.73
CA ALA A 204 -3.19 -15.49 6.23
C ALA A 204 -1.79 -14.90 6.41
N VAL A 205 -1.71 -13.58 6.49
CA VAL A 205 -0.48 -12.82 6.69
C VAL A 205 -0.42 -12.38 8.14
N ILE A 206 0.68 -12.70 8.81
CA ILE A 206 0.99 -12.19 10.15
C ILE A 206 1.98 -11.04 10.00
N VAL A 207 1.69 -9.94 10.69
CA VAL A 207 2.46 -8.70 10.60
C VAL A 207 2.98 -8.35 11.98
N ALA A 208 4.27 -8.03 12.07
CA ALA A 208 4.93 -7.51 13.26
C ALA A 208 5.34 -6.06 13.03
N GLU A 209 5.10 -5.20 14.02
CA GLU A 209 5.52 -3.80 14.03
C GLU A 209 6.32 -3.50 15.30
N CYS A 210 7.48 -2.87 15.15
CA CYS A 210 8.33 -2.46 16.27
C CYS A 210 9.11 -1.19 15.91
N GLY A 211 9.05 -0.17 16.77
CA GLY A 211 9.78 1.10 16.59
C GLY A 211 9.58 1.80 15.23
N GLY A 212 8.42 1.61 14.59
CA GLY A 212 8.10 2.19 13.27
C GLY A 212 8.55 1.38 12.06
N LEU A 213 9.20 0.23 12.26
CA LEU A 213 9.45 -0.77 11.22
C LEU A 213 8.35 -1.83 11.21
N GLN A 214 8.14 -2.44 10.04
CA GLN A 214 7.14 -3.48 9.83
C GLN A 214 7.73 -4.66 9.04
N ASP A 215 7.41 -5.88 9.45
CA ASP A 215 7.76 -7.11 8.76
C ASP A 215 6.55 -8.06 8.76
N TYR A 216 6.53 -9.00 7.82
CA TYR A 216 5.38 -9.86 7.61
C TYR A 216 5.76 -11.26 7.16
N VAL A 217 4.90 -12.23 7.46
CA VAL A 217 5.01 -13.61 7.00
C VAL A 217 3.64 -14.14 6.57
N THR A 218 3.59 -14.71 5.37
CA THR A 218 2.41 -15.44 4.87
C THR A 218 2.49 -16.89 5.33
N ILE A 219 1.51 -17.33 6.11
CA ILE A 219 1.46 -18.69 6.63
C ILE A 219 0.39 -19.46 5.86
N TYR A 220 0.80 -20.54 5.20
CA TYR A 220 -0.06 -21.45 4.47
C TYR A 220 -0.48 -22.61 5.37
N VAL A 221 -1.80 -22.82 5.44
CA VAL A 221 -2.47 -23.87 6.20
C VAL A 221 -3.01 -24.90 5.21
N PRO A 222 -2.36 -26.07 5.06
CA PRO A 222 -2.80 -27.08 4.11
C PRO A 222 -4.09 -27.76 4.50
N ALA A 223 -4.72 -28.40 3.52
CA ALA A 223 -6.05 -28.97 3.66
C ALA A 223 -6.18 -30.03 4.77
N TYR A 224 -5.11 -30.81 5.00
CA TYR A 224 -5.10 -31.86 6.01
C TYR A 224 -5.22 -31.32 7.45
N GLN A 225 -4.99 -30.02 7.69
CA GLN A 225 -5.15 -29.41 9.01
C GLN A 225 -6.62 -29.32 9.44
N ALA A 226 -7.56 -29.32 8.50
CA ALA A 226 -8.99 -29.28 8.81
C ALA A 226 -9.46 -30.47 9.67
N ALA A 227 -8.76 -31.61 9.64
CA ALA A 227 -9.08 -32.77 10.46
C ALA A 227 -8.75 -32.59 11.96
N TYR A 228 -7.91 -31.59 12.29
CA TYR A 228 -7.43 -31.33 13.65
C TYR A 228 -8.08 -30.10 14.29
N LEU A 229 -8.92 -29.40 13.54
CA LEU A 229 -9.63 -28.19 13.98
C LEU A 229 -11.10 -28.50 14.20
N THR A 230 -11.67 -27.91 15.25
CA THR A 230 -13.12 -27.98 15.52
C THR A 230 -13.91 -27.05 14.61
N GLN A 231 -13.26 -26.01 14.06
CA GLN A 231 -13.85 -25.03 13.17
C GLN A 231 -13.36 -25.26 11.73
N ASN A 232 -14.26 -25.77 10.90
CA ASN A 232 -13.99 -26.01 9.50
C ASN A 232 -14.46 -24.79 8.70
N LEU A 233 -13.58 -24.18 7.89
CA LEU A 233 -13.93 -23.02 7.06
C LEU A 233 -14.72 -23.42 5.80
N TYR A 234 -15.06 -24.70 5.67
CA TYR A 234 -15.82 -25.19 4.54
C TYR A 234 -17.30 -24.83 4.63
N ASP A 235 -17.66 -23.78 3.91
CA ASP A 235 -19.04 -23.50 3.51
C ASP A 235 -19.10 -23.43 1.96
N PRO A 236 -19.81 -24.38 1.31
CA PRO A 236 -19.83 -24.50 -0.14
C PRO A 236 -20.47 -23.29 -0.87
N GLU A 237 -21.20 -22.41 -0.18
CA GLU A 237 -21.83 -21.24 -0.79
C GLU A 237 -21.03 -19.92 -0.63
N THR A 238 -20.10 -19.84 0.33
CA THR A 238 -19.36 -18.59 0.64
C THR A 238 -17.89 -18.59 0.19
N TYR A 239 -17.30 -19.77 -0.08
CA TYR A 239 -15.87 -19.86 -0.40
C TYR A 239 -15.46 -19.22 -1.74
N GLU A 240 -16.33 -19.23 -2.76
CA GLU A 240 -16.01 -18.61 -4.05
C GLU A 240 -16.14 -17.06 -4.05
N GLN A 241 -16.89 -16.48 -3.10
CA GLN A 241 -17.06 -15.03 -3.02
C GLN A 241 -16.01 -14.34 -2.14
N ASP A 242 -15.68 -14.90 -0.99
CA ASP A 242 -14.66 -14.32 -0.11
C ASP A 242 -13.26 -14.40 -0.76
N ASN A 243 -12.98 -15.43 -1.57
CA ASN A 243 -11.68 -15.63 -2.24
C ASN A 243 -11.22 -14.50 -3.19
N LEU A 244 -12.11 -13.57 -3.55
CA LEU A 244 -11.79 -12.41 -4.42
C LEU A 244 -11.48 -11.12 -3.65
N GLU A 245 -11.76 -11.04 -2.34
CA GLU A 245 -11.45 -9.85 -1.52
C GLU A 245 -10.11 -9.95 -0.77
N TRP A 246 -9.51 -11.15 -0.63
CA TRP A 246 -8.24 -11.37 0.07
C TRP A 246 -6.98 -10.86 -0.66
N ASP A 247 -7.11 -10.42 -1.92
CA ASP A 247 -6.01 -9.80 -2.69
C ASP A 247 -5.76 -8.33 -2.30
N SER A 248 -6.52 -7.79 -1.34
CA SER A 248 -6.21 -6.52 -0.66
C SER A 248 -5.04 -6.69 0.33
N ILE A 249 -3.96 -7.31 -0.15
CA ILE A 249 -2.70 -7.50 0.55
C ILE A 249 -2.14 -6.12 0.88
N ILE A 250 -2.18 -5.76 2.16
CA ILE A 250 -1.31 -4.72 2.72
C ILE A 250 0.12 -5.28 2.57
N TYR A 251 0.77 -4.99 1.45
CA TYR A 251 2.20 -5.20 1.35
C TYR A 251 2.88 -4.16 2.24
N ALA A 252 3.07 -4.51 3.50
CA ALA A 252 4.14 -3.96 4.30
C ALA A 252 5.42 -4.02 3.47
N LYS A 253 6.08 -2.88 3.22
CA LYS A 253 7.37 -2.90 2.53
C LYS A 253 8.36 -3.64 3.46
N PRO A 254 9.09 -4.67 2.97
CA PRO A 254 10.15 -5.28 3.75
C PRO A 254 11.14 -4.22 4.21
N SER A 255 11.56 -4.27 5.47
CA SER A 255 12.73 -3.52 5.93
C SER A 255 13.90 -3.80 4.98
N ALA A 256 14.45 -2.76 4.38
CA ALA A 256 15.57 -2.90 3.46
C ALA A 256 16.75 -3.57 4.19
N LYS A 257 17.37 -4.58 3.56
CA LYS A 257 18.62 -5.15 4.07
C LYS A 257 19.68 -4.05 4.16
N PRO A 258 20.38 -3.87 5.30
CA PRO A 258 21.61 -3.10 5.31
C PRO A 258 22.64 -3.82 4.43
N GLY A 259 23.16 -3.10 3.45
CA GLY A 259 24.30 -3.51 2.62
C GLY A 259 25.62 -3.05 3.21
#